data_AF-A0A8H4XS86-F1
#
_entry.id   AF-A0A8H4XS86-F1
#
_cell.length_a   1.000
_cell.length_b   1.000
_cell.length_c   1.000
_cell.angle_alpha   90.00
_cell.angle_beta   90.00
_cell.angle_gamma   90.00
#
_symmetry.space_group_name_H-M   'P 1'
#
loop_
_entity.id
_entity.type
_entity.pdbx_description
1 polymer ?
#
loop_
_entity_poly.entity_id
_entity_poly.type
_entity_poly.pdbx_seq_one_letter_code
_entity_poly.pdbx_strand_id
1 'polypeptide(L)'
;MVELPYDENIDEDKQNVFVADDSWVPIATVNGNVHILPGVPRLFEKLLDGLKPVVTPRLADPEGNGSYRVLISTPLPESSVAAYLTELALKVMPHGVKVGSYPRWGKKRNTVTLVGSNKEYIDSLVPEVEKNVEGRRVQREDEDDPADA
;
A
#
# COMPACT_ATOMS: atom_id res chain seq x y z
N MET A 1 -9.63 -11.68 31.05
CA MET A 1 -10.43 -10.54 30.57
C MET A 1 -9.48 -9.36 30.49
N VAL A 2 -9.34 -8.72 29.34
CA VAL A 2 -8.51 -7.51 29.18
C VAL A 2 -9.47 -6.35 29.12
N GLU A 3 -9.34 -5.42 30.06
CA GLU A 3 -10.08 -4.16 30.07
C GLU A 3 -9.26 -3.14 29.29
N LEU A 4 -9.91 -2.44 28.35
CA LEU A 4 -9.28 -1.35 27.64
C LEU A 4 -9.34 -0.09 28.52
N PRO A 5 -8.32 0.80 28.45
CA PRO A 5 -8.35 2.06 29.17
C PRO A 5 -9.59 2.87 28.80
N TYR A 6 -10.35 3.30 29.81
CA TYR A 6 -11.55 4.12 29.68
C TYR A 6 -11.38 5.40 30.50
N ASP A 7 -11.76 6.54 29.93
CA ASP A 7 -11.70 7.86 30.59
C ASP A 7 -13.12 8.40 30.80
N GLU A 8 -13.53 8.56 32.06
CA GLU A 8 -14.87 9.08 32.41
C GLU A 8 -15.09 10.53 31.97
N ASN A 9 -14.02 11.28 31.67
CA ASN A 9 -14.10 12.67 31.23
C ASN A 9 -14.27 12.81 29.72
N ILE A 10 -14.21 11.71 28.97
CA ILE A 10 -14.38 11.69 27.52
C ILE A 10 -15.73 11.02 27.21
N ASP A 11 -16.53 11.65 26.36
CA ASP A 11 -17.82 11.08 25.94
C ASP A 11 -17.64 9.67 25.35
N GLU A 12 -18.58 8.78 25.67
CA GLU A 12 -18.50 7.35 25.30
C GLU A 12 -18.44 7.15 23.78
N ASP A 13 -19.16 7.96 23.01
CA ASP A 13 -19.19 7.92 21.54
C ASP A 13 -17.83 8.26 20.89
N LYS A 14 -16.95 8.94 21.63
CA LYS A 14 -15.56 9.23 21.19
C LYS A 14 -14.59 8.11 21.56
N GLN A 15 -14.95 7.24 22.50
CA GLN A 15 -14.15 6.10 22.94
C GLN A 15 -14.59 4.79 22.28
N ASN A 16 -15.89 4.64 22.02
CA ASN A 16 -16.54 3.49 21.40
C ASN A 16 -17.13 3.91 20.06
N VAL A 17 -16.28 4.00 19.03
CA VAL A 17 -16.67 4.57 17.74
C VAL A 17 -17.33 3.51 16.86
N PHE A 18 -18.63 3.65 16.63
CA PHE A 18 -19.38 2.81 15.70
C PHE A 18 -19.34 3.42 14.31
N VAL A 19 -18.62 2.75 13.40
CA VAL A 19 -18.38 3.24 12.03
C VAL A 19 -19.11 2.44 10.95
N ALA A 20 -19.83 1.39 11.34
CA ALA A 20 -20.58 0.54 10.44
C ALA A 20 -21.94 0.19 11.07
N ASP A 21 -23.02 0.65 10.45
CA ASP A 21 -24.39 0.55 10.98
C ASP A 21 -24.88 -0.90 11.15
N ASP A 22 -24.30 -1.82 10.39
CA ASP A 22 -24.59 -3.25 10.40
C ASP A 22 -23.58 -4.06 11.24
N SER A 23 -22.74 -3.40 12.06
CA SER A 23 -21.79 -4.02 12.98
C SER A 23 -22.06 -3.61 14.43
N TRP A 24 -22.18 -4.59 15.31
CA TRP A 24 -22.26 -4.35 16.76
C TRP A 24 -20.88 -4.15 17.39
N VAL A 25 -19.80 -4.33 16.63
CA VAL A 25 -18.42 -4.19 17.11
C VAL A 25 -17.94 -2.74 16.91
N PRO A 26 -17.60 -2.00 17.98
CA PRO A 26 -17.03 -0.66 17.88
C PRO A 26 -15.51 -0.69 17.62
N ILE A 27 -14.96 0.45 17.21
CA ILE A 27 -13.54 0.74 17.30
C ILE A 27 -13.28 1.41 18.66
N ALA A 28 -12.52 0.73 19.51
CA ALA A 28 -12.08 1.33 20.77
C ALA A 28 -10.99 2.37 20.49
N THR A 29 -11.21 3.60 20.94
CA THR A 29 -10.33 4.74 20.71
C THR A 29 -9.81 5.28 22.04
N VAL A 30 -8.52 5.12 22.28
CA VAL A 30 -7.86 5.62 23.50
C VAL A 30 -7.19 6.96 23.19
N ASN A 31 -7.40 7.95 24.07
CA ASN A 31 -6.79 9.29 23.97
C ASN A 31 -7.07 10.00 22.62
N GLY A 32 -8.14 9.62 21.93
CA GLY A 32 -8.55 10.19 20.63
C GLY A 32 -7.61 9.88 19.45
N ASN A 33 -6.49 9.17 19.66
CA ASN A 33 -5.44 8.96 18.66
C ASN A 33 -4.95 7.52 18.53
N VAL A 34 -5.34 6.61 19.43
CA VAL A 34 -5.04 5.18 19.34
C VAL A 34 -6.32 4.43 19.03
N HIS A 35 -6.44 3.90 17.81
CA HIS A 35 -7.61 3.14 17.36
C HIS A 35 -7.30 1.64 17.37
N ILE A 36 -8.10 0.87 18.11
CA ILE A 36 -7.93 -0.58 18.27
C ILE A 36 -9.00 -1.28 17.45
N LEU A 37 -8.56 -2.07 16.48
CA LEU A 37 -9.42 -2.82 15.56
C LEU A 37 -9.27 -4.34 15.81
N PRO A 38 -10.32 -5.14 15.54
CA PRO A 38 -10.28 -6.59 15.71
C PRO A 38 -9.36 -7.26 14.69
N GLY A 39 -8.76 -8.39 15.07
CA GLY A 39 -7.83 -9.13 14.21
C GLY A 39 -8.47 -9.92 13.06
N VAL A 40 -9.79 -9.96 12.94
CA VAL A 40 -10.50 -10.67 11.86
C VAL A 40 -10.41 -9.83 10.57
N PRO A 41 -9.73 -10.28 9.49
CA PRO A 41 -9.38 -9.43 8.36
C PRO A 41 -10.55 -8.67 7.74
N ARG A 42 -11.65 -9.36 7.42
CA ARG A 42 -12.84 -8.71 6.82
C ARG A 42 -13.52 -7.69 7.73
N LEU A 43 -13.50 -7.94 9.04
CA LEU A 43 -14.07 -7.00 10.01
C LEU A 43 -13.14 -5.81 10.22
N PHE A 44 -11.82 -6.05 10.27
CA PHE A 44 -10.80 -5.01 10.31
C PHE A 44 -10.96 -4.05 9.11
N GLU A 45 -10.99 -4.60 7.89
CA GLU A 45 -11.13 -3.81 6.65
C GLU A 45 -12.39 -2.96 6.67
N LYS A 46 -13.53 -3.58 7.00
CA LYS A 46 -14.83 -2.89 7.09
C LYS A 46 -14.82 -1.74 8.10
N LEU A 47 -14.27 -1.98 9.29
CA LEU A 47 -14.19 -0.95 10.33
C LEU A 47 -13.18 0.15 9.95
N LEU A 48 -12.04 -0.22 9.35
CA LEU A 48 -11.06 0.75 8.86
C LEU A 48 -11.66 1.65 7.75
N ASP A 49 -12.44 1.10 6.84
CA ASP A 49 -13.13 1.86 5.80
C ASP A 49 -14.13 2.86 6.39
N GLY A 50 -14.92 2.45 7.39
CA GLY A 50 -15.84 3.33 8.10
C GLY A 50 -15.11 4.41 8.91
N LEU A 51 -13.87 4.17 9.34
CA LEU A 51 -13.07 5.15 10.10
C LEU A 51 -12.52 6.28 9.22
N LYS A 52 -12.51 6.14 7.87
CA LYS A 52 -11.94 7.14 6.95
C LYS A 52 -12.34 8.60 7.26
N PRO A 53 -13.63 8.96 7.46
CA PRO A 53 -14.02 10.35 7.74
C PRO A 53 -13.38 10.93 9.01
N VAL A 54 -13.04 10.08 9.98
CA VAL A 54 -12.40 10.47 11.25
C VAL A 54 -10.90 10.72 11.05
N VAL A 55 -10.23 9.92 10.24
CA VAL A 55 -8.76 9.99 10.06
C VAL A 55 -8.34 10.91 8.92
N THR A 56 -9.12 11.02 7.84
CA THR A 56 -8.79 11.82 6.65
C THR A 56 -8.42 13.27 6.97
N PRO A 57 -9.14 14.01 7.85
CA PRO A 57 -8.75 15.38 8.20
C PRO A 57 -7.39 15.53 8.89
N ARG A 58 -6.82 14.42 9.38
CA ARG A 58 -5.53 14.36 10.07
C ARG A 58 -4.39 13.93 9.15
N LEU A 59 -4.69 13.48 7.93
CA LEU A 59 -3.70 13.04 6.97
C LEU A 59 -3.01 14.24 6.33
N ALA A 60 -1.70 14.13 6.11
CA ALA A 60 -0.94 15.15 5.37
C ALA A 60 -1.40 15.25 3.89
N ASP A 61 -1.96 14.16 3.36
CA ASP A 61 -2.52 14.06 2.01
C ASP A 61 -3.90 13.38 2.06
N PRO A 62 -4.98 14.16 2.30
CA PRO A 62 -6.34 13.64 2.44
C PRO A 62 -6.88 12.93 1.19
N GLU A 63 -6.41 13.35 0.01
CA GLU A 63 -6.86 12.83 -1.28
C GLU A 63 -6.07 11.58 -1.71
N GLY A 64 -5.00 11.22 -0.98
CA GLY A 64 -4.17 10.05 -1.27
C GLY A 64 -3.39 10.12 -2.58
N ASN A 65 -3.19 11.32 -3.13
CA ASN A 65 -2.49 11.56 -4.40
C ASN A 65 -0.96 11.50 -4.27
N GLY A 66 -0.43 11.44 -3.05
CA GLY A 66 0.98 11.51 -2.71
C GLY A 66 1.75 10.23 -2.94
N SER A 67 1.08 9.12 -3.24
CA SER A 67 1.75 7.86 -3.64
C SER A 67 1.28 7.41 -5.01
N TYR A 68 2.15 7.56 -6.00
CA TYR A 68 2.02 6.97 -7.33
C TYR A 68 2.87 5.71 -7.43
N ARG A 69 2.30 4.65 -8.00
CA ARG A 69 2.97 3.37 -8.20
C ARG A 69 2.84 2.91 -9.64
N VAL A 70 3.95 2.48 -10.22
CA VAL A 70 4.01 1.75 -11.49
C VAL A 70 4.46 0.32 -11.23
N LEU A 71 3.80 -0.63 -11.90
CA LEU A 71 4.16 -2.06 -11.92
C LEU A 71 4.69 -2.41 -13.31
N ILE A 72 5.81 -3.12 -13.36
CA ILE A 72 6.44 -3.60 -14.59
C ILE A 72 6.67 -5.09 -14.45
N SER A 73 5.99 -5.88 -15.27
CA SER A 73 6.10 -7.34 -15.33
C SER A 73 7.30 -7.73 -16.16
N THR A 74 8.24 -8.49 -15.59
CA THR A 74 9.48 -8.92 -16.26
C THR A 74 9.59 -10.45 -16.30
N PRO A 75 10.06 -11.03 -17.43
CA PRO A 75 10.40 -12.45 -17.50
C PRO A 75 11.75 -12.77 -16.83
N LEU A 76 12.56 -11.75 -16.51
CA LEU A 76 13.91 -11.95 -16.00
C LEU A 76 13.89 -12.34 -14.52
N PRO A 77 14.77 -13.27 -14.09
CA PRO A 77 14.93 -13.58 -12.68
C PRO A 77 15.54 -12.39 -11.93
N GLU A 78 15.27 -12.31 -10.63
CA GLU A 78 15.72 -11.19 -9.78
C GLU A 78 17.23 -10.97 -9.86
N SER A 79 18.02 -12.06 -9.89
CA SER A 79 19.47 -11.99 -10.02
C SER A 79 19.95 -11.27 -11.29
N SER A 80 19.17 -11.32 -12.38
CA SER A 80 19.53 -10.67 -13.66
C SER A 80 19.25 -9.17 -13.65
N VAL A 81 18.24 -8.72 -12.88
CA VAL A 81 17.85 -7.30 -12.82
C VAL A 81 18.43 -6.57 -11.60
N ALA A 82 18.94 -7.29 -10.60
CA ALA A 82 19.39 -6.72 -9.34
C ALA A 82 20.43 -5.59 -9.47
N ALA A 83 21.45 -5.76 -10.33
CA ALA A 83 22.47 -4.75 -10.53
C ALA A 83 21.88 -3.45 -11.11
N TYR A 84 21.10 -3.57 -12.19
CA TYR A 84 20.40 -2.45 -12.80
C TYR A 84 19.45 -1.75 -11.82
N LEU A 85 18.62 -2.51 -11.10
CA LEU A 85 17.68 -1.92 -10.14
C LEU A 85 18.38 -1.23 -8.96
N THR A 86 19.56 -1.70 -8.57
CA THR A 86 20.39 -1.04 -7.55
C THR A 86 20.90 0.32 -8.05
N GLU A 87 21.42 0.38 -9.27
CA GLU A 87 21.86 1.63 -9.89
C GLU A 87 20.69 2.60 -10.10
N LEU A 88 19.56 2.09 -10.58
CA LEU A 88 18.34 2.87 -10.73
C LEU A 88 17.88 3.44 -9.39
N ALA A 89 17.85 2.63 -8.32
CA ALA A 89 17.48 3.09 -6.98
C ALA A 89 18.35 4.25 -6.51
N LEU A 90 19.67 4.19 -6.71
CA LEU A 90 20.59 5.28 -6.38
C LEU A 90 20.31 6.55 -7.21
N LYS A 91 20.02 6.40 -8.51
CA LYS A 91 19.70 7.51 -9.41
C LYS A 91 18.40 8.22 -9.02
N VAL A 92 17.37 7.48 -8.61
CA VAL A 92 16.01 8.01 -8.41
C VAL A 92 15.70 8.36 -6.95
N MET A 93 16.51 7.89 -5.99
CA MET A 93 16.37 8.20 -4.56
C MET A 93 16.33 9.71 -4.25
N PRO A 94 17.18 10.58 -4.85
CA PRO A 94 17.10 12.02 -4.63
C PRO A 94 15.76 12.65 -5.07
N HIS A 95 15.02 11.98 -5.96
CA HIS A 95 13.70 12.39 -6.42
C HIS A 95 12.56 11.80 -5.59
N GLY A 96 12.87 11.12 -4.48
CA GLY A 96 11.87 10.51 -3.60
C GLY A 96 11.20 9.25 -4.17
N VAL A 97 11.79 8.64 -5.21
CA VAL A 97 11.28 7.41 -5.81
C VAL A 97 11.97 6.19 -5.19
N LYS A 98 11.19 5.18 -4.85
CA LYS A 98 11.64 3.87 -4.38
C LYS A 98 11.50 2.85 -5.51
N VAL A 99 12.51 2.00 -5.64
CA VAL A 99 12.55 0.90 -6.60
C VAL A 99 12.53 -0.42 -5.82
N GLY A 100 11.73 -1.39 -6.26
CA GLY A 100 11.71 -2.73 -5.66
C GLY A 100 11.38 -3.81 -6.68
N SER A 101 11.88 -5.01 -6.46
CA SER A 101 11.52 -6.24 -7.17
C SER A 101 10.78 -7.19 -6.24
N TYR A 102 9.71 -7.82 -6.74
CA TYR A 102 8.91 -8.81 -6.02
C TYR A 102 8.87 -10.10 -6.84
N PRO A 103 9.72 -11.10 -6.50
CA PRO A 103 9.60 -12.42 -7.08
C PRO A 103 8.32 -13.09 -6.60
N ARG A 104 7.60 -13.75 -7.52
CA ARG A 104 6.33 -14.41 -7.22
C ARG A 104 6.52 -15.92 -7.25
N TRP A 105 6.35 -16.57 -6.10
CA TRP A 105 6.61 -18.00 -5.95
C TRP A 105 5.75 -18.83 -6.91
N GLY A 106 6.38 -19.74 -7.66
CA GLY A 106 5.70 -20.58 -8.64
C GLY A 106 5.26 -19.88 -9.93
N LYS A 107 5.50 -18.57 -10.07
CA LYS A 107 5.22 -17.82 -11.30
C LYS A 107 6.50 -17.60 -12.10
N LYS A 108 6.36 -17.49 -13.42
CA LYS A 108 7.49 -17.32 -14.35
C LYS A 108 7.98 -15.88 -14.48
N ARG A 109 7.24 -14.93 -13.91
CA ARG A 109 7.47 -13.49 -14.09
C ARG A 109 7.55 -12.79 -12.74
N ASN A 110 8.50 -11.87 -12.63
CA ASN A 110 8.66 -11.01 -11.45
C ASN A 110 8.00 -9.65 -11.69
N THR A 111 7.69 -8.94 -10.61
CA THR A 111 7.15 -7.58 -10.68
C THR A 111 8.21 -6.58 -10.20
N VAL A 112 8.57 -5.62 -11.04
CA VAL A 112 9.33 -4.43 -10.64
C VAL A 112 8.35 -3.31 -10.32
N THR A 113 8.64 -2.57 -9.25
CA THR A 113 7.80 -1.47 -8.76
C THR A 113 8.59 -0.19 -8.64
N LEU A 114 7.98 0.91 -9.10
CA LEU A 114 8.44 2.28 -8.87
C LEU A 114 7.38 2.97 -8.03
N VAL A 115 7.76 3.55 -6.90
CA VAL A 115 6.82 4.21 -5.96
C VAL A 115 7.35 5.59 -5.55
N GLY A 116 6.54 6.62 -5.65
CA GLY A 116 6.89 7.97 -5.19
C GLY A 116 5.76 8.97 -5.45
N SER A 117 5.99 10.25 -5.14
CA SER A 117 4.95 11.29 -5.27
C SER A 117 4.95 12.03 -6.61
N ASN A 118 6.06 11.99 -7.36
CA ASN A 118 6.20 12.67 -8.65
C ASN A 118 5.82 11.74 -9.80
N LYS A 119 4.55 11.82 -10.22
CA LYS A 119 3.98 10.97 -11.27
C LYS A 119 4.71 11.15 -12.60
N GLU A 120 4.92 12.38 -13.04
CA GLU A 120 5.53 12.69 -14.35
C GLU A 120 6.96 12.14 -14.43
N TYR A 121 7.73 12.28 -13.35
CA TYR A 121 9.07 11.73 -13.27
C TYR A 121 9.06 10.20 -13.29
N ILE A 122 8.18 9.56 -12.52
CA ILE A 122 8.06 8.09 -12.51
C ILE A 122 7.64 7.57 -13.90
N ASP A 123 6.65 8.20 -14.53
CA ASP A 123 6.21 7.83 -15.87
C ASP A 123 7.33 7.99 -16.92
N SER A 124 8.22 8.99 -16.74
CA SER A 124 9.38 9.17 -17.62
C SER A 124 10.43 8.04 -17.51
N LEU A 125 10.47 7.31 -16.39
CA LEU A 125 11.39 6.19 -16.18
C LEU A 125 10.90 4.89 -16.82
N VAL A 126 9.59 4.77 -17.08
CA VAL A 126 8.97 3.53 -17.56
C VAL A 126 9.66 2.96 -18.80
N PRO A 127 9.93 3.73 -19.88
CA PRO A 127 10.56 3.18 -21.08
C PRO A 127 11.99 2.65 -20.83
N GLU A 128 12.74 3.30 -19.93
CA GLU A 128 14.08 2.85 -19.53
C GLU A 128 13.99 1.53 -18.78
N VAL A 129 13.07 1.43 -17.81
CA VAL A 129 12.92 0.22 -17.00
C VAL A 129 12.41 -0.93 -17.84
N GLU A 130 11.36 -0.76 -18.63
CA GLU A 130 10.82 -1.78 -19.55
C GLU A 130 11.92 -2.37 -20.44
N LYS A 131 12.79 -1.53 -20.99
CA LYS A 131 13.92 -1.97 -21.81
C LYS A 131 14.94 -2.79 -21.03
N ASN A 132 15.37 -2.31 -19.86
CA ASN A 132 16.45 -2.95 -19.08
C ASN A 132 15.99 -4.24 -18.37
N VAL A 133 14.69 -4.39 -18.11
CA VAL A 133 14.14 -5.60 -17.50
C VAL A 133 13.42 -6.50 -18.49
N GLU A 134 13.47 -6.20 -19.80
CA GLU A 134 12.72 -6.90 -20.85
C GLU A 134 11.22 -7.07 -20.48
N GLY A 135 10.67 -6.05 -19.84
CA GLY A 135 9.36 -6.08 -19.22
C GLY A 135 8.35 -5.18 -19.90
N ARG A 136 7.16 -5.17 -19.31
CA ARG A 136 6.02 -4.35 -19.75
C ARG A 136 5.27 -3.82 -18.54
N ARG A 137 4.82 -2.57 -18.62
CA ARG A 137 3.91 -1.97 -17.65
C ARG A 137 2.59 -2.74 -17.58
N VAL A 138 2.18 -3.09 -16.36
CA VAL A 138 0.92 -3.79 -16.06
C VAL A 138 0.12 -3.00 -15.01
N GLN A 139 -1.19 -3.23 -14.97
CA GLN A 139 -2.06 -2.68 -13.91
C GLN A 139 -2.19 -3.63 -12.71
N ARG A 140 -2.07 -4.94 -12.96
CA ARG A 140 -2.13 -5.98 -11.94
C ARG A 140 -0.92 -6.89 -12.03
N GLU A 141 -0.49 -7.45 -10.91
CA GLU A 141 0.71 -8.32 -10.89
C GLU A 141 0.52 -9.60 -11.72
N ASP A 142 -0.71 -10.12 -11.79
CA ASP A 142 -1.09 -11.34 -12.50
C ASP A 142 -1.42 -11.12 -13.99
N GLU A 143 -1.36 -9.89 -14.51
CA GLU A 143 -1.86 -9.55 -15.85
C GLU A 143 -1.19 -10.34 -16.98
N ASP A 144 0.11 -10.60 -16.85
CA ASP A 144 0.91 -11.36 -17.83
C ASP A 144 1.19 -12.80 -17.37
N ASP A 145 0.52 -13.28 -16.32
CA ASP A 145 0.67 -14.68 -15.94
C ASP A 145 0.02 -15.57 -17.01
N PRO A 146 0.68 -16.67 -17.41
CA PRO A 146 0.01 -17.66 -18.24
C PRO A 146 -1.24 -18.17 -17.51
N ALA A 147 -2.33 -18.38 -18.26
CA ALA A 147 -3.52 -19.01 -17.72
C ALA A 147 -3.12 -20.30 -17.00
N ASP A 148 -3.61 -20.49 -15.77
CA ASP A 148 -3.30 -21.67 -14.98
C ASP A 148 -3.70 -22.91 -15.81
N ALA A 149 -2.73 -23.81 -16.02
CA ALA A 149 -2.86 -25.02 -16.84
C ALA A 149 -3.53 -26.15 -16.06
#